data_AF-A0A9X2ZZ94-F1
#
_entry.id   AF-A0A9X2ZZ94-F1
#
_cell.length_a   1.000
_cell.length_b   1.000
_cell.length_c   1.000
_cell.angle_alpha   90.00
_cell.angle_beta   90.00
_cell.angle_gamma   90.00
#
_symmetry.space_group_name_H-M   'P 1'
#
loop_
_entity.id
_entity.type
_entity.pdbx_description
1 polymer ?
#
loop_
_entity_poly.entity_id
_entity_poly.type
_entity_poly.pdbx_seq_one_letter_code
_entity_poly.pdbx_strand_id
1 'polypeptide(L)'
;MPNGNQSQEDDLKNSRHEVLDAFEQRWKEEGKLPFSRVVMEGIGPFGLGDLWIYLRELGAKVQEVGNISDPDLLVVGREKVGLNDIRQLLKKKQGERLRICSQEMLLAWAMTGVDPNSRPETADTFVDEHPILTEITDLLEGKWPGTEPIPYHGNSEGDIVRPDTSPLGHLGYSVGHSGENRARRREALRKGFKMEKTSLPGEYSTRYIEKWGPAESGARLKRIADHIATHCRNNKNNPADYDLAIEQWEADLGWLKKKYYSPLTYGFTWPETA
;
A
#
# COMPACT_ATOMS: atom_id res chain seq x y z
N MET A 1 4.11 52.13 13.97
CA MET A 1 4.93 50.91 13.79
C MET A 1 4.08 49.84 13.13
N PRO A 2 4.27 49.59 11.82
CA PRO A 2 3.90 48.30 11.23
C PRO A 2 5.00 47.85 10.24
N ASN A 3 5.86 46.90 10.60
CA ASN A 3 6.83 46.31 9.64
C ASN A 3 7.32 44.89 10.03
N GLY A 4 6.77 44.27 11.08
CA GLY A 4 7.22 42.94 11.55
C GLY A 4 6.64 41.76 10.77
N ASN A 5 5.39 41.85 10.29
CA ASN A 5 4.72 40.72 9.63
C ASN A 5 5.09 40.56 8.14
N GLN A 6 5.43 41.65 7.46
CA GLN A 6 5.69 41.63 6.01
C GLN A 6 7.04 40.98 5.68
N SER A 7 8.07 41.25 6.48
CA SER A 7 9.39 40.62 6.35
C SER A 7 9.37 39.11 6.61
N GLN A 8 8.58 38.63 7.58
CA GLN A 8 8.46 37.19 7.85
C GLN A 8 7.70 36.43 6.75
N GLU A 9 6.66 37.03 6.16
CA GLU A 9 5.96 36.43 5.02
C GLU A 9 6.82 36.39 3.75
N ASP A 10 7.64 37.41 3.51
CA ASP A 10 8.52 37.48 2.34
C ASP A 10 9.71 36.52 2.47
N ASP A 11 10.28 36.36 3.67
CA ASP A 11 11.32 35.36 3.94
C ASP A 11 10.78 33.92 3.80
N LEU A 12 9.54 33.66 4.25
CA LEU A 12 8.89 32.36 4.04
C LEU A 12 8.64 32.09 2.55
N LYS A 13 8.24 33.10 1.77
CA LYS A 13 8.01 32.95 0.31
C LYS A 13 9.30 32.68 -0.44
N ASN A 14 10.39 33.38 -0.11
CA ASN A 14 11.70 33.16 -0.75
C ASN A 14 12.25 31.77 -0.42
N SER A 15 12.20 31.34 0.83
CA SER A 15 12.62 29.99 1.23
C SER A 15 11.79 28.89 0.54
N ARG A 16 10.48 29.12 0.34
CA ARG A 16 9.62 28.20 -0.42
C ARG A 16 10.02 28.12 -1.90
N HIS A 17 10.42 29.24 -2.51
CA HIS A 17 10.86 29.27 -3.91
C HIS A 17 12.17 28.51 -4.10
N GLU A 18 13.17 28.74 -3.23
CA GLU A 18 14.46 28.04 -3.28
C GLU A 18 14.30 26.51 -3.13
N VAL A 19 13.40 26.09 -2.25
CA VAL A 19 13.06 24.68 -2.06
C VAL A 19 12.40 24.10 -3.32
N LEU A 20 11.52 24.86 -3.98
CA LEU A 20 10.88 24.47 -5.24
C LEU A 20 11.87 24.37 -6.42
N ASP A 21 12.80 25.32 -6.54
CA ASP A 21 13.82 25.32 -7.59
C ASP A 21 14.78 24.14 -7.47
N ALA A 22 15.20 23.81 -6.23
CA ALA A 22 16.03 22.63 -5.95
C ALA A 22 15.31 21.31 -6.29
N PHE A 23 13.98 21.24 -6.12
CA PHE A 23 13.21 20.08 -6.57
C PHE A 23 13.15 19.98 -8.08
N GLU A 24 12.99 21.12 -8.76
CA GLU A 24 12.74 21.16 -10.20
C GLU A 24 13.93 20.57 -10.95
N GLN A 25 15.13 20.93 -10.50
CA GLN A 25 16.37 20.45 -11.05
C GLN A 25 16.47 18.91 -11.00
N ARG A 26 16.11 18.27 -9.88
CA ARG A 26 16.33 16.83 -9.70
C ARG A 26 15.38 15.96 -10.54
N TRP A 27 14.09 16.24 -10.53
CA TRP A 27 13.12 15.46 -11.32
C TRP A 27 13.09 15.83 -12.81
N LYS A 28 13.58 17.03 -13.19
CA LYS A 28 13.89 17.34 -14.59
C LYS A 28 15.13 16.58 -15.09
N GLU A 29 16.17 16.44 -14.28
CA GLU A 29 17.40 15.73 -14.64
C GLU A 29 17.19 14.21 -14.81
N GLU A 30 16.33 13.57 -14.01
CA GLU A 30 16.00 12.14 -14.14
C GLU A 30 14.92 11.83 -15.20
N GLY A 31 14.24 12.86 -15.74
CA GLY A 31 13.43 12.79 -16.95
C GLY A 31 12.05 12.12 -16.85
N LYS A 32 11.61 11.63 -15.68
CA LYS A 32 10.22 11.18 -15.49
C LYS A 32 9.80 11.09 -14.02
N LEU A 33 8.65 11.68 -13.68
CA LEU A 33 8.00 11.44 -12.40
C LEU A 33 7.66 9.95 -12.22
N PRO A 34 7.84 9.39 -11.00
CA PRO A 34 7.47 8.00 -10.72
C PRO A 34 5.95 7.80 -10.57
N PHE A 35 5.16 8.86 -10.72
CA PHE A 35 3.70 8.94 -10.63
C PHE A 35 3.16 9.86 -11.72
N SER A 36 1.86 9.77 -12.01
CA SER A 36 1.26 10.51 -13.12
C SER A 36 -0.10 11.12 -12.80
N ARG A 37 -0.83 10.57 -11.83
CA ARG A 37 -2.21 10.93 -11.48
C ARG A 37 -2.28 11.16 -9.98
N VAL A 38 -2.16 12.42 -9.60
CA VAL A 38 -2.03 12.85 -8.22
C VAL A 38 -3.35 13.44 -7.74
N VAL A 39 -3.86 12.91 -6.64
CA VAL A 39 -4.90 13.60 -5.87
C VAL A 39 -4.26 14.23 -4.64
N MET A 40 -4.68 15.45 -4.32
CA MET A 40 -4.18 16.18 -3.17
C MET A 40 -5.33 16.67 -2.30
N GLU A 41 -5.10 16.67 -0.99
CA GLU A 41 -6.08 17.18 -0.03
C GLU A 41 -5.39 17.80 1.20
N GLY A 42 -5.98 18.87 1.72
CA GLY A 42 -5.45 19.58 2.89
C GLY A 42 -4.25 20.47 2.60
N ILE A 43 -3.82 21.17 3.66
CA ILE A 43 -2.76 22.18 3.62
C ILE A 43 -1.65 21.86 4.62
N GLY A 44 -0.46 22.39 4.37
CA GLY A 44 0.69 22.28 5.27
C GLY A 44 1.73 21.28 4.78
N PRO A 45 3.02 21.68 4.67
CA PRO A 45 3.57 23.01 4.97
C PRO A 45 3.29 24.07 3.88
N PHE A 46 2.71 23.67 2.74
CA PHE A 46 2.37 24.53 1.62
C PHE A 46 0.85 24.60 1.40
N GLY A 47 0.42 25.66 0.72
CA GLY A 47 -0.92 25.71 0.15
C GLY A 47 -1.05 24.75 -1.04
N LEU A 48 -2.29 24.32 -1.33
CA LEU A 48 -2.55 23.42 -2.46
C LEU A 48 -2.13 24.04 -3.80
N GLY A 49 -2.35 25.34 -3.99
CA GLY A 49 -2.05 26.04 -5.25
C GLY A 49 -0.59 25.93 -5.67
N ASP A 50 0.34 26.15 -4.74
CA ASP A 50 1.78 26.17 -5.02
C ASP A 50 2.28 24.80 -5.49
N LEU A 51 1.92 23.74 -4.76
CA LEU A 51 2.30 22.36 -5.12
C LEU A 51 1.62 21.87 -6.39
N TRP A 52 0.39 22.30 -6.66
CA TRP A 52 -0.34 21.91 -7.87
C TRP A 52 0.34 22.41 -9.14
N ILE A 53 0.75 23.68 -9.14
CA ILE A 53 1.45 24.28 -10.28
C ILE A 53 2.73 23.48 -10.55
N TYR A 54 3.52 23.28 -9.51
CA TYR A 54 4.79 22.58 -9.59
C TYR A 54 4.66 21.15 -10.14
N LEU A 55 3.77 20.34 -9.57
CA LEU A 55 3.56 18.96 -10.02
C LEU A 55 3.03 18.89 -11.46
N ARG A 56 2.21 19.87 -11.89
CA ARG A 56 1.70 19.97 -13.26
C ARG A 56 2.80 20.35 -14.26
N GLU A 57 3.72 21.24 -13.88
CA GLU A 57 4.88 21.61 -14.69
C GLU A 57 5.81 20.42 -14.94
N LEU A 58 5.92 19.53 -13.96
CA LEU A 58 6.61 18.24 -14.10
C LEU A 58 5.81 17.17 -14.86
N GLY A 59 4.62 17.50 -15.35
CA GLY A 59 3.80 16.64 -16.21
C GLY A 59 2.80 15.73 -15.47
N ALA A 60 2.61 15.90 -14.15
CA ALA A 60 1.57 15.17 -13.44
C ALA A 60 0.18 15.77 -13.67
N LYS A 61 -0.84 14.91 -13.70
CA LYS A 61 -2.25 15.33 -13.62
C LYS A 61 -2.64 15.44 -12.16
N VAL A 62 -2.80 16.67 -11.68
CA VAL A 62 -3.10 16.97 -10.27
C VAL A 62 -4.53 17.49 -10.13
N GLN A 63 -5.32 16.90 -9.24
CA GLN A 63 -6.66 17.37 -8.87
C GLN A 63 -6.97 17.12 -7.39
N GLU A 64 -8.12 17.58 -6.93
CA GLU A 64 -8.68 17.21 -5.63
C GLU A 64 -9.14 15.74 -5.60
N VAL A 65 -9.22 15.19 -4.40
CA VAL A 65 -9.81 13.87 -4.15
C VAL A 65 -11.25 13.85 -4.68
N GLY A 66 -11.63 12.74 -5.33
CA GLY A 66 -12.94 12.58 -5.99
C GLY A 66 -12.97 12.95 -7.47
N ASN A 67 -12.04 13.79 -7.95
CA ASN A 67 -12.04 14.29 -9.33
C ASN A 67 -11.12 13.50 -10.29
N ILE A 68 -10.32 12.56 -9.78
CA ILE A 68 -9.56 11.59 -10.58
C ILE A 68 -10.14 10.18 -10.40
N SER A 69 -10.43 9.53 -11.52
CA SER A 69 -11.04 8.19 -11.52
C SER A 69 -10.11 7.09 -11.00
N ASP A 70 -8.79 7.25 -11.16
CA ASP A 70 -7.78 6.25 -10.80
C ASP A 70 -6.42 6.92 -10.49
N PRO A 71 -6.22 7.49 -9.29
CA PRO A 71 -4.93 8.08 -8.93
C PRO A 71 -3.88 7.02 -8.60
N ASP A 72 -2.60 7.34 -8.84
CA ASP A 72 -1.44 6.54 -8.42
C ASP A 72 -0.71 7.14 -7.20
N LEU A 73 -1.02 8.39 -6.84
CA LEU A 73 -0.51 9.10 -5.65
C LEU A 73 -1.63 9.90 -4.96
N LEU A 74 -1.74 9.75 -3.65
CA LEU A 74 -2.48 10.62 -2.73
C LEU A 74 -1.48 11.43 -1.90
N VAL A 75 -1.56 12.75 -1.96
CA VAL A 75 -0.77 13.66 -1.13
C VAL A 75 -1.69 14.34 -0.11
N VAL A 76 -1.33 14.27 1.16
CA VAL A 76 -2.10 14.91 2.23
C VAL A 76 -1.30 16.03 2.90
N GLY A 77 -1.97 17.15 3.19
CA GLY A 77 -1.46 18.15 4.12
C GLY A 77 -1.74 17.77 5.58
N ARG A 78 -1.26 18.61 6.51
CA ARG A 78 -1.46 18.44 7.96
C ARG A 78 -2.87 18.80 8.42
N GLU A 79 -3.55 19.70 7.72
CA GLU A 79 -4.83 20.29 8.14
C GLU A 79 -5.83 20.39 6.99
N LYS A 80 -7.11 20.62 7.34
CA LYS A 80 -8.22 20.81 6.38
C LYS A 80 -8.38 19.64 5.40
N VAL A 81 -8.19 18.43 5.92
CA VAL A 81 -8.37 17.18 5.17
C VAL A 81 -9.76 16.61 5.42
N GLY A 82 -10.51 16.36 4.35
CA GLY A 82 -11.77 15.63 4.35
C GLY A 82 -11.54 14.13 4.43
N LEU A 83 -11.37 13.60 5.65
CA LEU A 83 -11.15 12.16 5.88
C LEU A 83 -12.23 11.25 5.25
N ASN A 84 -13.44 11.75 5.03
CA ASN A 84 -14.49 10.97 4.37
C ASN A 84 -14.18 10.71 2.89
N ASP A 85 -13.60 11.68 2.18
CA ASP A 85 -13.25 11.56 0.77
C ASP A 85 -12.03 10.66 0.62
N ILE A 86 -11.06 10.78 1.53
CA ILE A 86 -9.95 9.83 1.65
C ILE A 86 -10.47 8.41 1.90
N ARG A 87 -11.38 8.19 2.86
CA ARG A 87 -11.95 6.85 3.13
C ARG A 87 -12.61 6.25 1.89
N GLN A 88 -13.37 7.05 1.13
CA GLN A 88 -14.00 6.59 -0.11
C GLN A 88 -12.95 6.23 -1.17
N LEU A 89 -11.89 7.04 -1.30
CA LEU A 89 -10.77 6.75 -2.20
C LEU A 89 -10.06 5.45 -1.81
N LEU A 90 -9.69 5.28 -0.54
CA LEU A 90 -9.02 4.07 -0.05
C LEU A 90 -9.87 2.83 -0.30
N LYS A 91 -11.18 2.91 -0.05
CA LYS A 91 -12.12 1.82 -0.34
C LYS A 91 -12.16 1.48 -1.84
N LYS A 92 -12.16 2.49 -2.71
CA LYS A 92 -12.17 2.29 -4.16
C LYS A 92 -10.84 1.71 -4.67
N LYS A 93 -9.72 2.10 -4.06
CA LYS A 93 -8.35 1.67 -4.41
C LYS A 93 -7.89 0.46 -3.63
N GLN A 94 -8.80 -0.23 -2.93
CA GLN A 94 -8.45 -1.38 -2.10
C GLN A 94 -7.82 -2.49 -2.94
N GLY A 95 -6.59 -2.88 -2.58
CA GLY A 95 -5.84 -3.89 -3.33
C GLY A 95 -5.20 -3.36 -4.62
N GLU A 96 -5.45 -2.12 -5.01
CA GLU A 96 -4.68 -1.48 -6.06
C GLU A 96 -3.44 -0.80 -5.48
N ARG A 97 -2.48 -0.45 -6.34
CA ARG A 97 -1.35 0.37 -5.90
C ARG A 97 -1.83 1.81 -5.77
N LEU A 98 -1.71 2.37 -4.58
CA LEU A 98 -1.93 3.78 -4.30
C LEU A 98 -0.85 4.21 -3.31
N ARG A 99 0.09 5.03 -3.77
CA ARG A 99 1.05 5.65 -2.85
C ARG A 99 0.36 6.75 -2.08
N ILE A 100 0.59 6.82 -0.79
CA ILE A 100 0.09 7.82 0.13
C ILE A 100 1.32 8.49 0.73
N CYS A 101 1.38 9.81 0.71
CA CYS A 101 2.45 10.54 1.36
C CYS A 101 1.93 11.87 1.89
N SER A 102 2.56 12.42 2.93
CA SER A 102 2.33 13.83 3.25
C SER A 102 2.99 14.75 2.23
N GLN A 103 2.69 16.04 2.29
CA GLN A 103 3.46 17.04 1.55
C GLN A 103 4.95 16.93 1.93
N GLU A 104 5.32 16.83 3.21
CA GLU A 104 6.71 16.69 3.65
C GLU A 104 7.41 15.45 3.09
N MET A 105 6.72 14.31 3.05
CA MET A 105 7.23 13.09 2.43
C MET A 105 7.46 13.27 0.93
N LEU A 106 6.58 13.99 0.23
CA LEU A 106 6.75 14.28 -1.19
C LEU A 106 8.00 15.14 -1.45
N LEU A 107 8.27 16.11 -0.57
CA LEU A 107 9.48 16.94 -0.61
C LEU A 107 10.72 16.08 -0.32
N ALA A 108 10.67 15.25 0.71
CA ALA A 108 11.77 14.34 1.05
C ALA A 108 12.08 13.38 -0.12
N TRP A 109 11.05 12.88 -0.79
CA TRP A 109 11.19 12.09 -2.00
C TRP A 109 11.87 12.88 -3.11
N ALA A 110 11.41 14.10 -3.37
CA ALA A 110 11.98 14.95 -4.40
C ALA A 110 13.46 15.28 -4.16
N MET A 111 13.86 15.55 -2.91
CA MET A 111 15.27 15.84 -2.57
C MET A 111 16.17 14.62 -2.67
N THR A 112 15.69 13.47 -2.21
CA THR A 112 16.53 12.27 -2.04
C THR A 112 16.50 11.34 -3.26
N GLY A 113 15.46 11.44 -4.09
CA GLY A 113 15.14 10.46 -5.14
C GLY A 113 14.63 9.12 -4.60
N VAL A 114 14.50 8.98 -3.26
CA VAL A 114 14.08 7.73 -2.62
C VAL A 114 12.61 7.82 -2.26
N ASP A 115 11.80 6.86 -2.74
CA ASP A 115 10.39 6.75 -2.36
C ASP A 115 10.30 6.48 -0.84
N PRO A 116 9.73 7.39 -0.03
CA PRO A 116 9.64 7.21 1.41
C PRO A 116 8.81 5.97 1.78
N ASN A 117 7.90 5.54 0.90
CA ASN A 117 7.09 4.34 1.09
C ASN A 117 7.85 3.03 0.78
N SER A 118 9.07 3.12 0.22
CA SER A 118 9.92 1.95 -0.06
C SER A 118 10.72 1.47 1.15
N ARG A 119 10.74 2.26 2.24
CA ARG A 119 11.49 2.02 3.48
C ARG A 119 10.55 2.18 4.68
N PRO A 120 9.90 1.09 5.14
CA PRO A 120 8.93 1.13 6.23
C PRO A 120 9.45 1.87 7.47
N GLU A 121 10.71 1.62 7.85
CA GLU A 121 11.33 2.24 9.02
C GLU A 121 11.43 3.77 8.95
N THR A 122 11.53 4.36 7.75
CA THR A 122 11.52 5.81 7.58
C THR A 122 10.12 6.37 7.44
N ALA A 123 9.19 5.58 6.90
CA ALA A 123 7.80 5.99 6.76
C ALA A 123 7.14 6.15 8.13
N ASP A 124 7.46 5.27 9.09
CA ASP A 124 6.95 5.32 10.47
C ASP A 124 7.27 6.66 11.14
N THR A 125 8.47 7.21 10.93
CA THR A 125 8.85 8.52 11.49
C THR A 125 7.98 9.66 10.95
N PHE A 126 7.60 9.63 9.67
CA PHE A 126 6.68 10.61 9.10
C PHE A 126 5.26 10.42 9.64
N VAL A 127 4.81 9.19 9.83
CA VAL A 127 3.47 8.88 10.33
C VAL A 127 3.30 9.37 11.77
N ASP A 128 4.28 9.11 12.64
CA ASP A 128 4.23 9.47 14.06
C ASP A 128 4.11 10.99 14.27
N GLU A 129 4.69 11.78 13.36
CA GLU A 129 4.72 13.24 13.45
C GLU A 129 3.65 13.94 12.60
N HIS A 130 2.80 13.20 11.88
CA HIS A 130 1.83 13.78 10.96
C HIS A 130 0.39 13.32 11.27
N PRO A 131 -0.48 14.21 11.79
CA PRO A 131 -1.77 13.83 12.38
C PRO A 131 -2.69 13.11 11.39
N ILE A 132 -2.70 13.53 10.12
CA ILE A 132 -3.53 12.89 9.08
C ILE A 132 -2.96 11.54 8.64
N LEU A 133 -1.63 11.37 8.69
CA LEU A 133 -1.05 10.08 8.31
C LEU A 133 -1.27 9.05 9.42
N THR A 134 -1.28 9.46 10.69
CA THR A 134 -1.71 8.62 11.81
C THR A 134 -3.15 8.13 11.58
N GLU A 135 -4.09 9.04 11.31
CA GLU A 135 -5.49 8.68 11.03
C GLU A 135 -5.66 7.76 9.82
N ILE A 136 -4.94 8.03 8.72
CA ILE A 136 -4.96 7.17 7.53
C ILE A 136 -4.37 5.80 7.84
N THR A 137 -3.27 5.76 8.59
CA THR A 137 -2.64 4.51 9.01
C THR A 137 -3.59 3.73 9.91
N ASP A 138 -4.24 4.36 10.89
CA ASP A 138 -5.27 3.72 11.72
C ASP A 138 -6.45 3.19 10.91
N LEU A 139 -6.86 3.89 9.85
CA LEU A 139 -7.90 3.39 8.93
C LEU A 139 -7.44 2.17 8.13
N LEU A 140 -6.16 2.10 7.80
CA LEU A 140 -5.57 1.02 7.03
C LEU A 140 -5.12 -0.14 7.92
N GLU A 141 -4.74 0.11 9.16
CA GLU A 141 -4.34 -0.89 10.15
C GLU A 141 -5.49 -1.35 11.04
N GLY A 142 -6.60 -0.61 11.05
CA GLY A 142 -7.81 -0.92 11.79
C GLY A 142 -8.36 -2.30 11.45
N LYS A 143 -9.07 -2.91 12.41
CA LYS A 143 -9.52 -4.32 12.37
C LYS A 143 -10.12 -4.70 11.00
N TRP A 144 -9.38 -5.51 10.25
CA TRP A 144 -9.96 -6.38 9.21
C TRP A 144 -11.18 -7.09 9.82
N PRO A 145 -12.30 -7.32 9.10
CA PRO A 145 -13.42 -8.04 9.69
C PRO A 145 -12.93 -9.36 10.31
N GLY A 146 -13.01 -9.42 11.65
CA GLY A 146 -12.75 -10.60 12.45
C GLY A 146 -13.90 -11.61 12.32
N THR A 147 -13.53 -12.88 12.48
CA THR A 147 -14.30 -14.09 12.87
C THR A 147 -15.69 -14.38 12.33
N GLU A 148 -16.30 -13.57 11.48
CA GLU A 148 -17.43 -14.03 10.68
C GLU A 148 -16.84 -14.98 9.62
N PRO A 149 -17.26 -16.26 9.56
CA PRO A 149 -17.06 -17.04 8.36
C PRO A 149 -17.61 -16.17 7.24
N ILE A 150 -16.78 -15.84 6.24
CA ILE A 150 -17.34 -15.34 4.97
C ILE A 150 -18.38 -16.40 4.63
N PRO A 151 -19.69 -16.05 4.60
CA PRO A 151 -20.70 -17.05 4.31
C PRO A 151 -20.22 -17.73 3.05
N TYR A 152 -20.14 -19.06 3.10
CA TYR A 152 -20.16 -19.79 1.86
C TYR A 152 -21.50 -19.41 1.22
N HIS A 153 -21.51 -18.34 0.43
CA HIS A 153 -22.57 -18.06 -0.50
C HIS A 153 -22.41 -19.16 -1.54
N GLY A 154 -23.01 -20.31 -1.21
CA GLY A 154 -23.43 -21.26 -2.21
C GLY A 154 -24.14 -20.46 -3.29
N ASN A 155 -23.59 -20.54 -4.48
CA ASN A 155 -24.11 -19.96 -5.71
C ASN A 155 -24.09 -18.42 -5.79
N SER A 156 -22.94 -17.88 -6.19
CA SER A 156 -22.93 -16.80 -7.19
C SER A 156 -22.60 -17.46 -8.53
N GLU A 157 -23.53 -17.41 -9.48
CA GLU A 157 -23.47 -18.02 -10.81
C GLU A 157 -22.06 -17.93 -11.45
N GLY A 158 -21.61 -19.09 -11.93
CA GLY A 158 -20.31 -19.33 -12.54
C GLY A 158 -19.38 -20.09 -11.60
N ASP A 159 -19.56 -21.41 -11.54
CA ASP A 159 -18.72 -22.38 -10.82
C ASP A 159 -17.22 -22.07 -10.93
N ILE A 160 -16.65 -21.49 -9.88
CA ILE A 160 -15.20 -21.41 -9.74
C ILE A 160 -14.77 -22.76 -9.17
N VAL A 161 -14.42 -23.69 -10.05
CA VAL A 161 -13.64 -24.87 -9.65
C VAL A 161 -12.39 -24.36 -8.94
N ARG A 162 -12.31 -24.57 -7.62
CA ARG A 162 -11.09 -24.28 -6.88
C ARG A 162 -10.05 -25.31 -7.32
N PRO A 163 -8.88 -24.88 -7.79
CA PRO A 163 -7.84 -25.82 -8.16
C PRO A 163 -7.38 -26.58 -6.91
N ASP A 164 -7.00 -27.84 -7.09
CA ASP A 164 -6.50 -28.70 -6.01
C ASP A 164 -5.23 -28.14 -5.38
N THR A 165 -4.44 -27.40 -6.15
CA THR A 165 -3.19 -26.76 -5.69
C THR A 165 -3.21 -25.28 -6.04
N SER A 166 -2.83 -24.42 -5.08
CA SER A 166 -2.70 -22.98 -5.31
C SER A 166 -1.39 -22.65 -6.03
N PRO A 167 -1.25 -21.46 -6.66
CA PRO A 167 0.03 -21.01 -7.19
C PRO A 167 1.18 -21.09 -6.18
N LEU A 168 0.92 -20.84 -4.90
CA LEU A 168 1.92 -20.98 -3.84
C LEU A 168 2.30 -22.45 -3.60
N GLY A 169 1.33 -23.37 -3.61
CA GLY A 169 1.59 -24.80 -3.53
C GLY A 169 2.49 -25.29 -4.68
N HIS A 170 2.20 -24.88 -5.92
CA HIS A 170 3.04 -25.18 -7.08
C HIS A 170 4.44 -24.56 -6.99
N LEU A 171 4.60 -23.44 -6.30
CA LEU A 171 5.89 -22.82 -6.01
C LEU A 171 6.64 -23.48 -4.84
N GLY A 172 6.06 -24.51 -4.20
CA GLY A 172 6.66 -25.25 -3.10
C GLY A 172 6.36 -24.66 -1.72
N TYR A 173 5.30 -23.87 -1.56
CA TYR A 173 4.88 -23.42 -0.23
C TYR A 173 4.09 -24.52 0.48
N SER A 174 4.67 -25.11 1.52
CA SER A 174 4.03 -26.07 2.41
C SER A 174 4.50 -25.88 3.85
N VAL A 175 3.64 -26.17 4.83
CA VAL A 175 3.90 -26.02 6.28
C VAL A 175 3.60 -27.30 7.05
N GLY A 176 3.90 -27.32 8.34
CA GLY A 176 3.66 -28.45 9.24
C GLY A 176 4.82 -29.45 9.23
N HIS A 177 4.59 -30.64 9.78
CA HIS A 177 5.64 -31.65 9.98
C HIS A 177 6.25 -32.17 8.67
N SER A 178 5.44 -32.29 7.62
CA SER A 178 5.89 -32.66 6.26
C SER A 178 6.10 -31.44 5.36
N GLY A 179 6.13 -30.25 5.95
CA GLY A 179 6.25 -28.99 5.23
C GLY A 179 7.70 -28.61 4.94
N GLU A 180 7.85 -27.60 4.09
CA GLU A 180 9.15 -27.04 3.75
C GLU A 180 9.75 -26.22 4.90
N ASN A 181 11.08 -26.12 4.92
CA ASN A 181 11.78 -25.29 5.89
C ASN A 181 11.54 -23.79 5.65
N ARG A 182 11.80 -22.96 6.67
CA ARG A 182 11.58 -21.50 6.64
C ARG A 182 12.15 -20.80 5.41
N ALA A 183 13.36 -21.17 4.97
CA ALA A 183 14.00 -20.52 3.83
C ALA A 183 13.27 -20.84 2.52
N ARG A 184 12.90 -22.11 2.31
CA ARG A 184 12.15 -22.58 1.14
C ARG A 184 10.74 -21.99 1.09
N ARG A 185 10.02 -21.96 2.21
CA ARG A 185 8.70 -21.33 2.30
C ARG A 185 8.72 -19.86 1.91
N ARG A 186 9.64 -19.09 2.50
CA ARG A 186 9.78 -17.64 2.22
C ARG A 186 10.24 -17.37 0.79
N GLU A 187 11.02 -18.28 0.20
CA GLU A 187 11.38 -18.21 -1.21
C GLU A 187 10.16 -18.44 -2.13
N ALA A 188 9.30 -19.41 -1.81
CA ALA A 188 8.04 -19.62 -2.54
C ALA A 188 7.13 -18.40 -2.44
N LEU A 189 7.00 -17.80 -1.26
CA LEU A 189 6.25 -16.56 -1.06
C LEU A 189 6.83 -15.38 -1.85
N ARG A 190 8.15 -15.22 -1.85
CA ARG A 190 8.85 -14.20 -2.64
C ARG A 190 8.58 -14.37 -4.13
N LYS A 191 8.67 -15.60 -4.65
CA LYS A 191 8.34 -15.91 -6.05
C LYS A 191 6.87 -15.60 -6.34
N GLY A 192 5.96 -16.04 -5.47
CA GLY A 192 4.54 -15.76 -5.60
C GLY A 192 4.23 -14.27 -5.66
N PHE A 193 4.96 -13.44 -4.90
CA PHE A 193 4.78 -11.99 -4.91
C PHE A 193 5.34 -11.31 -6.17
N LYS A 194 6.54 -11.73 -6.61
CA LYS A 194 7.29 -11.05 -7.69
C LYS A 194 6.97 -11.54 -9.10
N MET A 195 6.44 -12.74 -9.23
CA MET A 195 6.25 -13.37 -10.53
C MET A 195 5.07 -12.76 -11.28
N GLU A 196 5.28 -12.49 -12.57
CA GLU A 196 4.22 -12.05 -13.47
C GLU A 196 3.02 -12.98 -13.42
N LYS A 197 1.83 -12.40 -13.49
CA LYS A 197 0.56 -13.15 -13.36
C LYS A 197 0.46 -14.28 -14.38
N THR A 198 0.94 -14.04 -15.60
CA THR A 198 0.96 -15.01 -16.71
C THR A 198 2.00 -16.12 -16.53
N SER A 199 2.95 -15.96 -15.61
CA SER A 199 4.00 -16.94 -15.32
C SER A 199 3.73 -17.76 -14.07
N LEU A 200 2.64 -17.49 -13.34
CA LEU A 200 2.27 -18.26 -12.16
C LEU A 200 1.99 -19.73 -12.55
N PRO A 201 2.58 -20.71 -11.86
CA PRO A 201 2.49 -22.11 -12.25
C PRO A 201 1.13 -22.73 -11.90
N GLY A 202 0.65 -23.60 -12.78
CA GLY A 202 -0.64 -24.30 -12.68
C GLY A 202 -1.61 -23.86 -13.77
N GLU A 203 -2.63 -24.69 -14.03
CA GLU A 203 -3.68 -24.40 -14.99
C GLU A 203 -4.89 -23.82 -14.25
N TYR A 204 -5.11 -22.52 -14.41
CA TYR A 204 -6.21 -21.82 -13.74
C TYR A 204 -7.12 -21.14 -14.74
N SER A 205 -8.40 -21.02 -14.38
CA SER A 205 -9.31 -20.16 -15.11
C SER A 205 -8.82 -18.70 -15.04
N THR A 206 -9.10 -17.92 -16.09
CA THR A 206 -8.80 -16.48 -16.16
C THR A 206 -9.34 -15.75 -14.93
N ARG A 207 -10.58 -16.06 -14.53
CA ARG A 207 -11.23 -15.48 -13.35
C ARG A 207 -10.51 -15.80 -12.04
N TYR A 208 -9.89 -16.99 -11.91
CA TYR A 208 -9.13 -17.34 -10.71
C TYR A 208 -7.81 -16.57 -10.65
N ILE A 209 -7.06 -16.56 -11.76
CA ILE A 209 -5.73 -15.94 -11.78
C ILE A 209 -5.80 -14.40 -11.71
N GLU A 210 -6.89 -13.80 -12.20
CA GLU A 210 -7.14 -12.36 -12.03
C GLU A 210 -7.18 -11.93 -10.56
N LYS A 211 -7.70 -12.76 -9.66
CA LYS A 211 -7.73 -12.47 -8.21
C LYS A 211 -6.35 -12.42 -7.56
N TRP A 212 -5.31 -12.92 -8.24
CA TRP A 212 -3.93 -12.79 -7.78
C TRP A 212 -3.34 -11.42 -8.05
N GLY A 213 -3.97 -10.62 -8.92
CA GLY A 213 -3.50 -9.28 -9.25
C GLY A 213 -2.12 -9.24 -9.94
N PRO A 214 -1.64 -8.04 -10.29
CA PRO A 214 -0.31 -7.84 -10.90
C PRO A 214 0.84 -8.25 -9.96
N ALA A 215 2.02 -8.54 -10.52
CA ALA A 215 3.23 -8.75 -9.72
C ALA A 215 3.54 -7.52 -8.84
N GLU A 216 4.08 -7.77 -7.65
CA GLU A 216 4.54 -6.74 -6.69
C GLU A 216 3.48 -5.70 -6.30
N SER A 217 2.20 -6.06 -6.45
CA SER A 217 1.04 -5.21 -6.14
C SER A 217 0.43 -5.50 -4.78
N GLY A 218 -0.37 -4.55 -4.29
CA GLY A 218 -1.15 -4.70 -3.07
C GLY A 218 -2.11 -5.88 -3.16
N ALA A 219 -2.81 -6.04 -4.31
CA ALA A 219 -3.68 -7.17 -4.59
C ALA A 219 -2.93 -8.49 -4.49
N ARG A 220 -1.71 -8.58 -5.01
CA ARG A 220 -0.89 -9.79 -4.92
C ARG A 220 -0.49 -10.08 -3.49
N LEU A 221 0.03 -9.09 -2.77
CA LEU A 221 0.42 -9.24 -1.37
C LEU A 221 -0.78 -9.65 -0.51
N LYS A 222 -1.91 -8.97 -0.69
CA LYS A 222 -3.17 -9.26 -0.03
C LYS A 222 -3.65 -10.67 -0.34
N ARG A 223 -3.63 -11.10 -1.61
CA ARG A 223 -4.07 -12.46 -1.98
C ARG A 223 -3.23 -13.54 -1.31
N ILE A 224 -1.91 -13.33 -1.25
CA ILE A 224 -0.98 -14.23 -0.54
C ILE A 224 -1.29 -14.25 0.95
N ALA A 225 -1.42 -13.07 1.57
CA ALA A 225 -1.71 -12.94 3.00
C ALA A 225 -3.07 -13.57 3.37
N ASP A 226 -4.12 -13.29 2.60
CA ASP A 226 -5.45 -13.88 2.77
C ASP A 226 -5.43 -15.40 2.67
N HIS A 227 -4.64 -15.95 1.72
CA HIS A 227 -4.49 -17.39 1.55
C HIS A 227 -3.91 -18.02 2.81
N ILE A 228 -2.78 -17.49 3.32
CA ILE A 228 -2.14 -18.00 4.53
C ILE A 228 -3.04 -17.83 5.76
N ALA A 229 -3.62 -16.64 5.94
CA ALA A 229 -4.47 -16.34 7.09
C ALA A 229 -5.73 -17.23 7.13
N THR A 230 -6.30 -17.54 5.96
CA THR A 230 -7.43 -18.48 5.87
C THR A 230 -7.02 -19.89 6.29
N HIS A 231 -5.86 -20.38 5.84
CA HIS A 231 -5.35 -21.68 6.27
C HIS A 231 -5.06 -21.72 7.78
N CYS A 232 -4.49 -20.66 8.33
CA CYS A 232 -4.26 -20.53 9.77
C CYS A 232 -5.58 -20.61 10.56
N ARG A 233 -6.55 -19.74 10.26
CA ARG A 233 -7.86 -19.72 10.95
C ARG A 233 -8.62 -21.03 10.85
N ASN A 234 -8.65 -21.65 9.67
CA ASN A 234 -9.39 -22.90 9.45
C ASN A 234 -8.82 -24.07 10.27
N ASN A 235 -7.53 -24.03 10.63
CA ASN A 235 -6.88 -25.13 11.35
C ASN A 235 -6.71 -24.87 12.85
N LYS A 236 -6.92 -23.65 13.34
CA LYS A 236 -6.88 -23.33 14.79
C LYS A 236 -7.88 -24.13 15.63
N ASN A 237 -9.05 -24.42 15.05
CA ASN A 237 -10.11 -25.19 15.72
C ASN A 237 -10.20 -26.64 15.21
N ASN A 238 -9.20 -27.09 14.44
CA ASN A 238 -9.20 -28.43 13.89
C ASN A 238 -8.74 -29.43 14.98
N PRO A 239 -9.45 -30.55 15.20
CA PRO A 239 -9.06 -31.55 16.20
C PRO A 239 -7.75 -32.28 15.87
N ALA A 240 -7.25 -32.21 14.63
CA ALA A 240 -5.93 -32.73 14.28
C ALA A 240 -4.80 -31.75 14.67
N ASP A 241 -3.61 -32.28 14.89
CA ASP A 241 -2.43 -31.49 15.29
C ASP A 241 -1.91 -30.64 14.11
N TYR A 242 -2.22 -29.34 14.19
CA TYR A 242 -1.75 -28.32 13.26
C TYR A 242 -0.89 -27.26 13.95
N ASP A 243 -0.45 -27.47 15.19
CA ASP A 243 0.22 -26.43 16.00
C ASP A 243 1.46 -25.88 15.30
N LEU A 244 2.30 -26.77 14.76
CA LEU A 244 3.48 -26.39 13.98
C LEU A 244 3.11 -25.66 12.68
N ALA A 245 2.03 -26.08 11.99
CA ALA A 245 1.59 -25.43 10.77
C ALA A 245 1.08 -24.00 11.05
N ILE A 246 0.33 -23.83 12.14
CA ILE A 246 -0.18 -22.55 12.63
C ILE A 246 0.97 -21.61 12.96
N GLU A 247 1.94 -22.05 13.77
CA GLU A 247 3.12 -21.25 14.11
C GLU A 247 3.86 -20.79 12.83
N GLN A 248 4.02 -21.69 11.86
CA GLN A 248 4.70 -21.38 10.60
C GLN A 248 3.92 -20.39 9.72
N TRP A 249 2.60 -20.53 9.63
CA TRP A 249 1.75 -19.57 8.91
C TRP A 249 1.81 -18.18 9.55
N GLU A 250 1.72 -18.09 10.88
CA GLU A 250 1.79 -16.82 11.60
C GLU A 250 3.18 -16.16 11.44
N ALA A 251 4.25 -16.94 11.55
CA ALA A 251 5.61 -16.45 11.36
C ALA A 251 5.88 -15.98 9.91
N ASP A 252 5.28 -16.63 8.92
CA ASP A 252 5.40 -16.23 7.52
C ASP A 252 4.53 -15.01 7.18
N LEU A 253 3.35 -14.87 7.79
CA LEU A 253 2.54 -13.64 7.73
C LEU A 253 3.27 -12.46 8.34
N GLY A 254 3.84 -12.60 9.54
CA GLY A 254 4.63 -11.55 10.17
C GLY A 254 5.82 -11.14 9.31
N TRP A 255 6.48 -12.11 8.64
CA TRP A 255 7.56 -11.82 7.70
C TRP A 255 7.08 -11.08 6.45
N LEU A 256 5.93 -11.46 5.86
CA LEU A 256 5.36 -10.75 4.72
C LEU A 256 4.98 -9.32 5.07
N LYS A 257 4.36 -9.10 6.25
CA LYS A 257 4.02 -7.74 6.74
C LYS A 257 5.28 -6.90 6.82
N LYS A 258 6.28 -7.37 7.59
CA LYS A 258 7.54 -6.65 7.79
C LYS A 258 8.31 -6.38 6.50
N LYS A 259 8.26 -7.30 5.52
CA LYS A 259 9.09 -7.22 4.32
C LYS A 259 8.46 -6.45 3.16
N TYR A 260 7.13 -6.55 3.01
CA TYR A 260 6.45 -6.08 1.82
C TYR A 260 5.28 -5.15 2.10
N TYR A 261 4.73 -5.12 3.32
CA TYR A 261 3.58 -4.29 3.59
C TYR A 261 4.02 -2.91 4.07
N SER A 262 3.56 -1.88 3.36
CA SER A 262 3.46 -0.52 3.87
C SER A 262 1.99 -0.09 3.71
N PRO A 263 1.30 0.32 4.79
CA PRO A 263 -0.09 0.77 4.69
C PRO A 263 -0.20 1.94 3.70
N LEU A 264 0.80 2.82 3.71
CA LEU A 264 0.90 3.97 2.81
C LEU A 264 1.18 3.61 1.34
N THR A 265 1.47 2.35 0.99
CA THR A 265 1.74 1.95 -0.42
C THR A 265 0.57 1.24 -1.09
N TYR A 266 -0.26 0.55 -0.31
CA TYR A 266 -1.19 -0.46 -0.86
C TYR A 266 -2.64 -0.27 -0.48
N GLY A 267 -2.97 0.66 0.42
CA GLY A 267 -4.35 1.03 0.70
C GLY A 267 -5.26 -0.15 1.12
N PHE A 268 -4.71 -1.19 1.75
CA PHE A 268 -5.48 -2.32 2.26
C PHE A 268 -5.03 -2.69 3.66
N THR A 269 -5.92 -3.32 4.42
CA THR A 269 -5.67 -3.75 5.79
C THR A 269 -5.03 -5.13 5.89
N TRP A 270 -4.00 -5.24 6.72
CA TRP A 270 -3.30 -6.50 6.94
C TRP A 270 -4.21 -7.52 7.66
N PRO A 271 -4.27 -8.79 7.22
CA PRO A 271 -5.16 -9.77 7.84
C PRO A 271 -4.65 -10.19 9.23
N GLU A 272 -5.59 -10.30 10.17
CA GLU A 272 -5.36 -10.91 11.48
C GLU A 272 -5.52 -12.43 11.43
N THR A 273 -4.73 -13.13 12.25
CA THR A 273 -4.87 -14.58 12.47
C THR A 273 -5.66 -14.92 13.73
N ALA A 274 -6.04 -13.92 14.54
CA ALA A 274 -6.73 -14.08 15.82
C ALA A 274 -8.11 -14.76 15.66
#